data_AF-A0A3Q0EU94-F1
#
_entry.id   AF-A0A3Q0EU94-F1
#
_cell.length_a   1.000
_cell.length_b   1.000
_cell.length_c   1.000
_cell.angle_alpha   90.00
_cell.angle_beta   90.00
_cell.angle_gamma   90.00
#
_symmetry.space_group_name_H-M   'P 1'
#
loop_
_entity.id
_entity.type
_entity.pdbx_description
1 polymer ?
#
loop_
_entity_poly.entity_id
_entity_poly.type
_entity_poly.pdbx_seq_one_letter_code
_entity_poly.pdbx_strand_id
1 'polypeptide(L)'
;MADAYDVVIVGAGIIGLTIARHFLISSDLSVAIIDKELPCSGSTGAGSLLIGRTEEESDMLKGWVKQLCEAGLKAEYLSSNELIRKEPDLLVDKYSAAAFLPDDCQLDARRTVAYIEKTNRNFAAKGRYTEFYNDPVKRFIRSDINGEVKAVQTSNNTIYSKKAVIVAAGCWTGSLMQDLFRNWEMDLHVPVKPRKGHLLVLENFNSLKLNHGLMEAAYLKHSTISGIESSDPEQNLSVSMTANIDAAGNLQLGSSREFVGFNTDLDESVVSQIWKRAGEFFPKLKTLSLPDLSAIRKVRTGLRPYMPDEKPVIGPVPGLSNVFLAAGHEGCGLSMALGTAEMIVEMVLGYPEKVDSTVFALHKVC
;
A
#
# COMPACT_ATOMS: atom_id res chain seq x y z
N MET A 1 -18.11 -23.95 20.81
CA MET A 1 -19.13 -23.79 19.76
C MET A 1 -18.39 -23.47 18.46
N ALA A 2 -19.06 -23.43 17.30
CA ALA A 2 -18.42 -22.95 16.07
C ALA A 2 -18.72 -21.45 15.94
N ASP A 3 -17.68 -20.64 15.75
CA ASP A 3 -17.82 -19.18 15.74
C ASP A 3 -18.29 -18.70 14.36
N ALA A 4 -19.39 -17.92 14.36
CA ALA A 4 -20.16 -17.60 13.17
C ALA A 4 -20.46 -16.10 13.06
N TYR A 5 -19.78 -15.44 12.12
CA TYR A 5 -19.80 -14.01 11.90
C TYR A 5 -20.62 -13.66 10.65
N ASP A 6 -21.03 -12.41 10.51
CA ASP A 6 -21.68 -11.95 9.28
C ASP A 6 -20.64 -11.74 8.17
N VAL A 7 -19.47 -11.23 8.54
CA VAL A 7 -18.35 -10.92 7.63
C VAL A 7 -17.06 -11.55 8.16
N VAL A 8 -16.28 -12.16 7.27
CA VAL A 8 -14.94 -12.70 7.57
C VAL A 8 -13.91 -12.07 6.65
N ILE A 9 -12.85 -11.49 7.22
CA ILE A 9 -11.80 -10.76 6.49
C ILE A 9 -10.47 -11.50 6.65
N VAL A 10 -9.80 -11.80 5.54
CA VAL A 10 -8.49 -12.44 5.50
C VAL A 10 -7.43 -11.40 5.16
N GLY A 11 -6.54 -11.12 6.12
CA GLY A 11 -5.54 -10.05 6.09
C GLY A 11 -5.90 -8.91 7.04
N ALA A 12 -5.06 -8.69 8.05
CA ALA A 12 -5.09 -7.58 9.00
C ALA A 12 -4.08 -6.47 8.65
N GLY A 13 -3.73 -6.34 7.37
CA GLY A 13 -3.09 -5.13 6.84
C GLY A 13 -4.03 -3.92 6.86
N ILE A 14 -3.53 -2.75 6.46
CA ILE A 14 -4.30 -1.49 6.46
C ILE A 14 -5.64 -1.61 5.73
N ILE A 15 -5.69 -2.30 4.60
CA ILE A 15 -6.92 -2.51 3.83
C ILE A 15 -7.95 -3.29 4.66
N GLY A 16 -7.63 -4.51 5.10
CA GLY A 16 -8.56 -5.36 5.84
C GLY A 16 -9.01 -4.79 7.18
N LEU A 17 -8.13 -4.12 7.92
CA LEU A 17 -8.50 -3.45 9.17
C LEU A 17 -9.38 -2.20 8.94
N THR A 18 -9.22 -1.49 7.83
CA THR A 18 -10.09 -0.36 7.45
C THR A 18 -11.46 -0.86 6.97
N ILE A 19 -11.51 -1.96 6.20
CA ILE A 19 -12.77 -2.64 5.83
C ILE A 19 -13.53 -3.08 7.09
N ALA A 20 -12.85 -3.74 8.04
CA ALA A 20 -13.44 -4.10 9.33
C ALA A 20 -13.98 -2.86 10.07
N ARG A 21 -13.21 -1.77 10.10
CA ARG A 21 -13.60 -0.51 10.74
C ARG A 21 -14.86 0.09 10.13
N HIS A 22 -14.99 0.08 8.81
CA HIS A 22 -16.18 0.61 8.12
C HIS A 22 -17.42 -0.23 8.45
N PHE A 23 -17.38 -1.56 8.33
CA PHE A 23 -18.51 -2.43 8.73
C PHE A 23 -18.94 -2.20 10.19
N LEU A 24 -17.99 -2.01 11.11
CA LEU A 24 -18.26 -1.79 12.53
C LEU A 24 -18.94 -0.44 12.83
N ILE A 25 -18.79 0.58 11.99
CA ILE A 25 -19.46 1.89 12.16
C ILE A 25 -20.72 2.07 11.32
N SER A 26 -20.82 1.46 10.14
CA SER A 26 -21.93 1.67 9.20
C SER A 26 -23.10 0.71 9.39
N SER A 27 -22.91 -0.38 10.13
CA SER A 27 -23.86 -1.49 10.24
C SER A 27 -23.84 -2.12 11.64
N ASP A 28 -24.76 -3.06 11.90
CA ASP A 28 -24.72 -3.93 13.07
C ASP A 28 -24.09 -5.32 12.85
N LEU A 29 -23.40 -5.52 11.73
CA LEU A 29 -22.77 -6.80 11.41
C LEU A 29 -21.63 -7.17 12.38
N SER A 30 -21.49 -8.46 12.64
CA SER A 30 -20.36 -9.07 13.34
C SER A 30 -19.23 -9.41 12.35
N VAL A 31 -18.00 -9.06 12.71
CA VAL A 31 -16.81 -9.16 11.84
C VAL A 31 -15.71 -9.98 12.51
N ALA A 32 -15.20 -11.00 11.82
CA ALA A 32 -13.94 -11.65 12.16
C ALA A 32 -12.83 -11.17 11.22
N ILE A 33 -11.62 -10.96 11.76
CA ILE A 33 -10.41 -10.75 10.95
C ILE A 33 -9.37 -11.84 11.26
N ILE A 34 -8.69 -12.33 10.21
CA ILE A 34 -7.74 -13.45 10.28
C ILE A 34 -6.41 -13.00 9.67
N ASP A 35 -5.29 -13.22 10.35
CA ASP A 35 -3.95 -13.01 9.78
C ASP A 35 -2.93 -14.05 10.30
N LYS A 36 -1.81 -14.17 9.60
CA LYS A 36 -0.63 -14.93 10.01
C LYS A 36 0.27 -14.15 10.99
N GLU A 37 0.18 -12.82 11.06
CA GLU A 37 1.14 -11.93 11.75
C GLU A 37 0.46 -10.74 12.50
N LEU A 38 1.23 -9.75 12.98
CA LEU A 38 0.81 -8.59 13.82
C LEU A 38 1.26 -7.20 13.25
N PRO A 39 0.60 -6.06 13.60
CA PRO A 39 0.93 -4.68 13.16
C PRO A 39 1.76 -3.79 14.17
N CYS A 40 1.82 -2.43 13.98
CA CYS A 40 2.49 -1.33 14.79
C CYS A 40 3.99 -0.94 14.49
N SER A 41 4.58 0.28 14.65
CA SER A 41 4.18 1.74 14.66
C SER A 41 5.31 2.62 13.96
N GLY A 42 5.31 3.97 13.71
CA GLY A 42 4.36 5.10 13.95
C GLY A 42 4.60 6.46 13.17
N SER A 43 3.68 7.48 13.21
CA SER A 43 3.38 8.54 12.16
C SER A 43 3.43 10.08 12.44
N THR A 44 3.68 10.90 11.38
CA THR A 44 3.45 12.37 11.18
C THR A 44 3.19 12.69 9.70
N GLY A 45 2.90 13.96 9.35
CA GLY A 45 3.00 14.46 7.97
C GLY A 45 3.29 15.96 7.81
N ALA A 46 3.65 16.30 6.57
CA ALA A 46 3.70 17.63 5.97
C ALA A 46 3.28 17.51 4.48
N GLY A 47 3.02 18.62 3.79
CA GLY A 47 2.64 18.65 2.36
C GLY A 47 3.64 17.94 1.44
N SER A 48 3.22 17.58 0.22
CA SER A 48 4.05 16.82 -0.71
C SER A 48 4.56 17.63 -1.91
N LEU A 49 5.70 17.21 -2.45
CA LEU A 49 6.36 17.77 -3.63
C LEU A 49 6.79 16.66 -4.59
N LEU A 50 6.22 16.62 -5.80
CA LEU A 50 6.71 15.78 -6.89
C LEU A 50 7.74 16.57 -7.71
N ILE A 51 9.02 16.21 -7.60
CA ILE A 51 10.17 16.91 -8.16
C ILE A 51 10.51 16.38 -9.57
N GLY A 52 10.38 17.24 -10.57
CA GLY A 52 10.88 17.02 -11.93
C GLY A 52 12.26 17.65 -12.11
N ARG A 53 13.13 17.02 -12.91
CA ARG A 53 14.51 17.48 -13.15
C ARG A 53 14.90 17.68 -14.61
N THR A 54 13.96 17.43 -15.54
CA THR A 54 14.14 17.70 -16.97
C THR A 54 13.05 18.66 -17.46
N GLU A 55 13.24 19.23 -18.64
CA GLU A 55 12.29 20.17 -19.24
C GLU A 55 10.92 19.49 -19.49
N GLU A 56 10.96 18.24 -19.96
CA GLU A 56 9.79 17.38 -20.19
C GLU A 56 9.07 17.01 -18.89
N GLU A 57 9.80 16.80 -17.79
CA GLU A 57 9.20 16.59 -16.47
C GLU A 57 8.59 17.87 -15.93
N SER A 58 9.21 19.04 -16.14
CA SER A 58 8.62 20.33 -15.80
C SER A 58 7.28 20.55 -16.52
N ASP A 59 7.20 20.22 -17.81
CA ASP A 59 5.97 20.40 -18.60
C ASP A 59 4.89 19.38 -18.25
N MET A 60 5.27 18.13 -17.98
CA MET A 60 4.37 17.10 -17.43
C MET A 60 3.75 17.58 -16.10
N LEU A 61 4.55 18.15 -15.19
CA LEU A 61 4.05 18.65 -13.90
C LEU A 61 3.07 19.82 -14.05
N LYS A 62 3.26 20.71 -15.04
CA LYS A 62 2.27 21.78 -15.36
C LYS A 62 0.92 21.18 -15.78
N GLY A 63 0.96 20.19 -16.67
CA GLY A 63 -0.24 19.46 -17.11
C GLY A 63 -0.94 18.73 -15.97
N TRP A 64 -0.17 18.06 -15.11
CA TRP A 64 -0.72 17.30 -13.98
C TRP A 64 -1.31 18.21 -12.88
N VAL A 65 -0.64 19.30 -12.51
CA VAL A 65 -1.19 20.32 -11.59
C VAL A 65 -2.51 20.87 -12.12
N LYS A 66 -2.60 21.15 -13.43
CA LYS A 66 -3.85 21.59 -14.05
C LYS A 66 -4.97 20.54 -13.87
N GLN A 67 -4.70 19.27 -14.15
CA GLN A 67 -5.68 18.18 -13.99
C GLN A 67 -6.14 18.01 -12.54
N LEU A 68 -5.22 18.12 -11.57
CA LEU A 68 -5.56 18.08 -10.13
C LEU A 68 -6.50 19.23 -9.76
N CYS A 69 -6.22 20.45 -10.22
CA CYS A 69 -7.09 21.61 -10.01
C CYS A 69 -8.45 21.50 -10.72
N GLU A 70 -8.50 20.93 -11.93
CA GLU A 70 -9.75 20.62 -12.64
C GLU A 70 -10.59 19.54 -11.93
N ALA A 71 -9.94 18.63 -11.18
CA ALA A 71 -10.58 17.67 -10.28
C ALA A 71 -10.92 18.26 -8.89
N GLY A 72 -10.71 19.57 -8.67
CA GLY A 72 -11.02 20.27 -7.42
C GLY A 72 -9.99 20.11 -6.29
N LEU A 73 -8.84 19.49 -6.55
CA LEU A 73 -7.73 19.41 -5.60
C LEU A 73 -6.88 20.68 -5.64
N LYS A 74 -6.37 21.10 -4.49
CA LYS A 74 -5.45 22.25 -4.41
C LYS A 74 -4.03 21.79 -4.76
N ALA A 75 -3.56 22.18 -5.93
CA ALA A 75 -2.19 21.94 -6.40
C ALA A 75 -1.55 23.21 -6.95
N GLU A 76 -0.25 23.38 -6.72
CA GLU A 76 0.55 24.53 -7.16
C GLU A 76 1.73 24.02 -8.01
N TYR A 77 1.97 24.60 -9.20
CA TYR A 77 3.21 24.37 -9.94
C TYR A 77 4.28 25.33 -9.41
N LEU A 78 5.44 24.82 -9.04
CA LEU A 78 6.57 25.61 -8.56
C LEU A 78 7.69 25.63 -9.60
N SER A 79 8.10 26.83 -10.01
CA SER A 79 9.36 27.02 -10.73
C SER A 79 10.57 26.79 -9.81
N SER A 80 11.76 26.65 -10.40
CA SER A 80 13.04 26.52 -9.70
C SER A 80 13.24 27.59 -8.60
N ASN A 81 12.84 28.83 -8.89
CA ASN A 81 12.96 29.97 -7.98
C ASN A 81 12.02 29.90 -6.76
N GLU A 82 10.96 29.10 -6.83
CA GLU A 82 9.99 28.88 -5.76
C GLU A 82 10.29 27.59 -5.00
N LEU A 83 10.67 26.54 -5.73
CA LEU A 83 11.11 25.27 -5.18
C LEU A 83 12.30 25.43 -4.22
N ILE A 84 13.34 26.20 -4.60
CA ILE A 84 14.49 26.46 -3.72
C ILE A 84 14.12 27.26 -2.45
N ARG A 85 12.99 27.97 -2.44
CA ARG A 85 12.47 28.65 -1.23
C ARG A 85 11.69 27.70 -0.32
N LYS A 86 11.05 26.67 -0.89
CA LYS A 86 10.35 25.60 -0.16
C LYS A 86 11.32 24.57 0.40
N GLU A 87 12.38 24.22 -0.35
CA GLU A 87 13.42 23.28 0.07
C GLU A 87 14.84 23.82 -0.18
N PRO A 88 15.40 24.61 0.76
CA PRO A 88 16.70 25.28 0.57
C PRO A 88 17.93 24.35 0.49
N ASP A 89 17.80 23.09 0.92
CA ASP A 89 18.88 22.09 0.88
C ASP A 89 18.83 21.20 -0.38
N LEU A 90 17.77 21.34 -1.20
CA LEU A 90 17.59 20.60 -2.44
C LEU A 90 18.49 21.18 -3.55
N LEU A 91 19.11 20.31 -4.35
CA LEU A 91 19.80 20.71 -5.57
C LEU A 91 18.77 21.10 -6.62
N VAL A 92 18.60 22.41 -6.80
CA VAL A 92 17.70 23.01 -7.79
C VAL A 92 18.53 23.67 -8.89
N ASP A 93 18.30 23.26 -10.12
CA ASP A 93 18.84 23.87 -11.34
C ASP A 93 17.72 24.54 -12.17
N LYS A 94 18.07 25.07 -13.37
CA LYS A 94 17.13 25.78 -14.26
C LYS A 94 16.04 24.90 -14.91
N TYR A 95 16.13 23.58 -14.81
CA TYR A 95 15.12 22.62 -15.29
C TYR A 95 14.29 22.03 -14.15
N SER A 96 14.79 22.14 -12.92
CA SER A 96 14.16 21.63 -11.72
C SER A 96 12.85 22.39 -11.42
N ALA A 97 11.77 21.63 -11.25
CA ALA A 97 10.42 22.13 -10.97
C ALA A 97 9.67 21.16 -10.05
N ALA A 98 8.52 21.58 -9.51
CA ALA A 98 7.69 20.68 -8.70
C ALA A 98 6.18 20.88 -8.92
N ALA A 99 5.42 19.80 -8.77
CA ALA A 99 4.02 19.90 -8.35
C ALA A 99 3.98 19.86 -6.82
N PHE A 100 3.37 20.87 -6.20
CA PHE A 100 3.20 20.99 -4.76
C PHE A 100 1.74 20.76 -4.38
N LEU A 101 1.52 19.81 -3.48
CA LEU A 101 0.20 19.51 -2.90
C LEU A 101 0.24 19.98 -1.43
N PRO A 102 -0.19 21.22 -1.11
CA PRO A 102 -0.13 21.78 0.24
C PRO A 102 -0.97 21.03 1.27
N ASP A 103 -2.05 20.40 0.82
CA ASP A 103 -3.06 19.78 1.68
C ASP A 103 -2.79 18.26 1.84
N ASP A 104 -1.79 17.72 1.12
CA ASP A 104 -1.33 16.34 1.31
C ASP A 104 -0.83 16.13 2.74
N CYS A 105 -1.22 15.02 3.32
CA CYS A 105 -0.78 14.59 4.64
C CYS A 105 -0.18 13.20 4.55
N GLN A 106 0.94 13.00 5.22
CA GLN A 106 1.53 11.67 5.35
C GLN A 106 0.98 10.97 6.58
N LEU A 107 1.03 9.64 6.49
CA LEU A 107 0.72 8.71 7.55
C LEU A 107 1.84 7.66 7.53
N ASP A 108 2.38 7.27 8.68
CA ASP A 108 3.03 5.96 8.76
C ASP A 108 1.92 4.91 8.89
N ALA A 109 1.96 3.94 7.99
CA ALA A 109 0.97 2.86 7.93
C ALA A 109 0.80 2.17 9.29
N ARG A 110 1.88 1.98 10.03
CA ARG A 110 1.87 1.16 11.24
C ARG A 110 1.16 1.83 12.43
N ARG A 111 1.29 3.16 12.69
CA ARG A 111 0.46 3.84 13.74
C ARG A 111 -1.00 3.87 13.33
N THR A 112 -1.28 4.12 12.06
CA THR A 112 -2.65 4.15 11.51
C THR A 112 -3.32 2.80 11.73
N VAL A 113 -2.64 1.69 11.39
CA VAL A 113 -3.14 0.34 11.66
C VAL A 113 -3.33 0.08 13.16
N ALA A 114 -2.37 0.44 14.02
CA ALA A 114 -2.49 0.27 15.47
C ALA A 114 -3.71 1.00 16.07
N TYR A 115 -4.01 2.19 15.56
CA TYR A 115 -5.18 2.97 15.96
C TYR A 115 -6.50 2.33 15.48
N ILE A 116 -6.54 1.84 14.23
CA ILE A 116 -7.71 1.17 13.68
C ILE A 116 -7.98 -0.14 14.41
N GLU A 117 -6.96 -0.98 14.60
CA GLU A 117 -7.00 -2.21 15.39
C GLU A 117 -7.55 -1.95 16.81
N LYS A 118 -6.94 -1.03 17.56
CA LYS A 118 -7.39 -0.64 18.91
C LYS A 118 -8.83 -0.10 18.93
N THR A 119 -9.26 0.64 17.92
CA THR A 119 -10.63 1.18 17.86
C THR A 119 -11.67 0.13 17.43
N ASN A 120 -11.28 -0.88 16.66
CA ASN A 120 -12.12 -2.05 16.33
C ASN A 120 -12.32 -2.95 17.56
N ARG A 121 -11.28 -3.16 18.38
CA ARG A 121 -11.37 -3.95 19.63
C ARG A 121 -12.46 -3.46 20.61
N ASN A 122 -12.85 -2.19 20.56
CA ASN A 122 -13.99 -1.66 21.34
C ASN A 122 -15.34 -2.33 21.02
N PHE A 123 -15.45 -3.04 19.88
CA PHE A 123 -16.64 -3.78 19.47
C PHE A 123 -16.61 -5.26 19.90
N ALA A 124 -15.46 -5.78 20.36
CA ALA A 124 -15.35 -7.15 20.89
C ALA A 124 -16.20 -7.34 22.15
N ALA A 125 -16.25 -6.34 23.03
CA ALA A 125 -17.13 -6.32 24.21
C ALA A 125 -18.64 -6.32 23.87
N LYS A 126 -19.01 -6.09 22.61
CA LYS A 126 -20.38 -6.20 22.08
C LYS A 126 -20.63 -7.52 21.33
N GLY A 127 -19.67 -8.44 21.33
CA GLY A 127 -19.71 -9.66 20.50
C GLY A 127 -19.60 -9.41 19.00
N ARG A 128 -19.24 -8.18 18.57
CA ARG A 128 -19.26 -7.76 17.16
C ARG A 128 -17.91 -7.82 16.45
N TYR A 129 -16.82 -8.04 17.17
CA TYR A 129 -15.49 -8.12 16.56
C TYR A 129 -14.61 -9.21 17.20
N THR A 130 -13.83 -9.93 16.39
CA THR A 130 -12.85 -10.93 16.85
C THR A 130 -11.66 -10.98 15.90
N GLU A 131 -10.48 -11.22 16.46
CA GLU A 131 -9.19 -11.25 15.77
C GLU A 131 -8.54 -12.63 15.92
N PHE A 132 -8.11 -13.22 14.81
CA PHE A 132 -7.47 -14.54 14.74
C PHE A 132 -6.06 -14.37 14.14
N TYR A 133 -5.06 -14.10 14.98
CA TYR A 133 -3.66 -13.91 14.58
C TYR A 133 -2.84 -15.21 14.69
N ASN A 134 -1.79 -15.31 13.88
CA ASN A 134 -0.95 -16.51 13.74
C ASN A 134 -1.73 -17.74 13.25
N ASP A 135 -2.87 -17.52 12.59
CA ASP A 135 -3.81 -18.58 12.21
C ASP A 135 -4.08 -18.57 10.69
N PRO A 136 -3.08 -18.94 9.85
CA PRO A 136 -3.18 -18.79 8.41
C PRO A 136 -4.29 -19.67 7.81
N VAL A 137 -5.05 -19.07 6.89
CA VAL A 137 -6.11 -19.74 6.12
C VAL A 137 -5.55 -20.93 5.34
N LYS A 138 -6.33 -22.02 5.27
CA LYS A 138 -6.00 -23.27 4.59
C LYS A 138 -6.94 -23.62 3.44
N ARG A 139 -8.25 -23.36 3.59
CA ARG A 139 -9.25 -23.56 2.54
C ARG A 139 -10.55 -22.80 2.82
N PHE A 140 -11.30 -22.53 1.76
CA PHE A 140 -12.72 -22.24 1.86
C PHE A 140 -13.54 -23.53 1.99
N ILE A 141 -14.70 -23.44 2.63
CA ILE A 141 -15.71 -24.51 2.71
C ILE A 141 -16.96 -24.01 1.98
N ARG A 142 -17.40 -24.75 0.96
CA ARG A 142 -18.58 -24.40 0.16
C ARG A 142 -19.89 -24.83 0.82
N SER A 143 -20.96 -24.14 0.48
CA SER A 143 -22.34 -24.57 0.65
C SER A 143 -22.75 -25.51 -0.48
N ASP A 144 -23.27 -26.67 -0.12
CA ASP A 144 -23.70 -27.73 -1.04
C ASP A 144 -25.05 -27.39 -1.71
N ILE A 145 -25.71 -26.31 -1.27
CA ILE A 145 -27.03 -25.86 -1.72
C ILE A 145 -26.91 -24.80 -2.82
N ASN A 146 -25.99 -23.84 -2.68
CA ASN A 146 -25.85 -22.68 -3.57
C ASN A 146 -24.40 -22.41 -4.03
N GLY A 147 -23.43 -23.23 -3.64
CA GLY A 147 -22.03 -23.13 -4.09
C GLY A 147 -21.21 -22.00 -3.44
N GLU A 148 -21.81 -21.14 -2.61
CA GLU A 148 -21.14 -20.03 -1.91
C GLU A 148 -20.16 -20.51 -0.83
N VAL A 149 -19.26 -19.64 -0.37
CA VAL A 149 -18.35 -19.96 0.74
C VAL A 149 -19.06 -19.77 2.08
N LYS A 150 -19.37 -20.87 2.78
CA LYS A 150 -20.05 -20.85 4.10
C LYS A 150 -19.09 -20.73 5.28
N ALA A 151 -17.81 -21.06 5.11
CA ALA A 151 -16.79 -20.92 6.14
C ALA A 151 -15.37 -20.81 5.58
N VAL A 152 -14.48 -20.22 6.37
CA VAL A 152 -13.03 -20.17 6.16
C VAL A 152 -12.38 -21.12 7.18
N GLN A 153 -11.62 -22.12 6.72
CA GLN A 153 -10.81 -22.97 7.60
C GLN A 153 -9.38 -22.44 7.67
N THR A 154 -8.86 -22.32 8.88
CA THR A 154 -7.49 -21.88 9.19
C THR A 154 -6.65 -23.07 9.70
N SER A 155 -5.48 -22.82 10.30
CA SER A 155 -4.70 -23.88 10.97
C SER A 155 -5.40 -24.41 12.22
N ASN A 156 -6.06 -23.54 12.98
CA ASN A 156 -6.58 -23.84 14.31
C ASN A 156 -8.11 -23.78 14.41
N ASN A 157 -8.79 -23.09 13.49
CA ASN A 157 -10.22 -22.78 13.58
C ASN A 157 -10.97 -23.12 12.28
N THR A 158 -12.30 -23.03 12.35
CA THR A 158 -13.18 -23.00 11.17
C THR A 158 -14.28 -21.98 11.44
N ILE A 159 -14.16 -20.85 10.76
CA ILE A 159 -14.87 -19.59 11.05
C ILE A 159 -15.96 -19.43 9.99
N TYR A 160 -17.22 -19.43 10.43
CA TYR A 160 -18.37 -19.39 9.52
C TYR A 160 -18.71 -17.95 9.13
N SER A 161 -19.07 -17.74 7.86
CA SER A 161 -19.57 -16.46 7.35
C SER A 161 -21.01 -16.59 6.90
N LYS A 162 -21.85 -15.60 7.25
CA LYS A 162 -23.27 -15.55 6.86
C LYS A 162 -23.54 -14.67 5.64
N LYS A 163 -22.63 -13.74 5.29
CA LYS A 163 -22.83 -12.77 4.20
C LYS A 163 -21.64 -12.63 3.25
N ALA A 164 -20.42 -12.48 3.77
CA ALA A 164 -19.26 -12.18 2.92
C ALA A 164 -17.94 -12.73 3.47
N VAL A 165 -17.05 -13.11 2.56
CA VAL A 165 -15.63 -13.37 2.81
C VAL A 165 -14.82 -12.40 1.98
N ILE A 166 -13.97 -11.57 2.60
CA ILE A 166 -13.13 -10.60 1.90
C ILE A 166 -11.66 -10.99 2.04
N VAL A 167 -10.95 -11.11 0.92
CA VAL A 167 -9.52 -11.40 0.88
C VAL A 167 -8.75 -10.10 0.60
N ALA A 168 -8.13 -9.60 1.67
CA ALA A 168 -7.28 -8.40 1.71
C ALA A 168 -5.83 -8.78 2.08
N ALA A 169 -5.37 -9.97 1.66
CA ALA A 169 -4.13 -10.63 2.08
C ALA A 169 -2.85 -10.02 1.46
N GLY A 170 -2.85 -8.74 1.12
CA GLY A 170 -1.70 -8.03 0.55
C GLY A 170 -1.09 -8.76 -0.65
N CYS A 171 0.24 -8.86 -0.69
CA CYS A 171 0.98 -9.54 -1.75
C CYS A 171 0.82 -11.07 -1.77
N TRP A 172 0.25 -11.67 -0.71
CA TRP A 172 -0.07 -13.10 -0.68
C TRP A 172 -1.39 -13.43 -1.38
N THR A 173 -2.19 -12.42 -1.76
CA THR A 173 -3.53 -12.63 -2.35
C THR A 173 -3.51 -13.51 -3.61
N GLY A 174 -2.53 -13.34 -4.50
CA GLY A 174 -2.46 -14.13 -5.74
C GLY A 174 -2.23 -15.62 -5.50
N SER A 175 -1.15 -15.96 -4.77
CA SER A 175 -0.83 -17.36 -4.43
C SER A 175 -1.84 -17.98 -3.46
N LEU A 176 -2.38 -17.21 -2.51
CA LEU A 176 -3.44 -17.67 -1.63
C LEU A 176 -4.69 -18.05 -2.43
N MET A 177 -5.17 -17.20 -3.35
CA MET A 177 -6.35 -17.53 -4.15
C MET A 177 -6.09 -18.73 -5.08
N GLN A 178 -4.89 -18.84 -5.67
CA GLN A 178 -4.49 -20.02 -6.43
C GLN A 178 -4.56 -21.31 -5.60
N ASP A 179 -4.13 -21.29 -4.34
CA ASP A 179 -4.20 -22.45 -3.44
C ASP A 179 -5.63 -22.75 -2.97
N LEU A 180 -6.43 -21.73 -2.68
CA LEU A 180 -7.82 -21.87 -2.25
C LEU A 180 -8.73 -22.44 -3.35
N PHE A 181 -8.45 -22.12 -4.62
CA PHE A 181 -9.21 -22.58 -5.79
C PHE A 181 -8.58 -23.77 -6.53
N ARG A 182 -7.42 -24.28 -6.10
CA ARG A 182 -6.69 -25.38 -6.77
C ARG A 182 -7.53 -26.63 -7.09
N ASN A 183 -8.54 -26.91 -6.26
CA ASN A 183 -9.45 -28.05 -6.40
C ASN A 183 -10.89 -27.64 -6.79
N TRP A 184 -11.06 -26.49 -7.46
CA TRP A 184 -12.35 -25.99 -7.94
C TRP A 184 -12.36 -25.95 -9.47
N GLU A 185 -13.51 -26.23 -10.08
CA GLU A 185 -13.73 -26.08 -11.52
C GLU A 185 -13.97 -24.59 -11.87
N MET A 186 -12.97 -23.74 -11.58
CA MET A 186 -12.99 -22.30 -11.82
C MET A 186 -11.64 -21.86 -12.37
N ASP A 187 -11.62 -21.42 -13.63
CA ASP A 187 -10.49 -20.67 -14.17
C ASP A 187 -10.53 -19.24 -13.62
N LEU A 188 -9.64 -18.98 -12.65
CA LEU A 188 -9.55 -17.74 -11.91
C LEU A 188 -8.09 -17.41 -11.60
N HIS A 189 -7.48 -16.56 -12.41
CA HIS A 189 -6.17 -15.99 -12.11
C HIS A 189 -6.30 -14.66 -11.37
N VAL A 190 -5.61 -14.51 -10.24
CA VAL A 190 -5.51 -13.26 -9.48
C VAL A 190 -4.07 -12.76 -9.55
N PRO A 191 -3.71 -11.84 -10.47
CA PRO A 191 -2.31 -11.54 -10.81
C PRO A 191 -1.54 -10.68 -9.79
N VAL A 192 -1.99 -10.65 -8.52
CA VAL A 192 -1.32 -9.92 -7.44
C VAL A 192 0.00 -10.60 -7.10
N LYS A 193 1.12 -9.90 -7.32
CA LYS A 193 2.49 -10.38 -7.04
C LYS A 193 3.17 -9.56 -5.94
N PRO A 194 4.14 -10.11 -5.20
CA PRO A 194 5.04 -9.33 -4.37
C PRO A 194 6.04 -8.51 -5.22
N ARG A 195 6.17 -7.21 -4.91
CA ARG A 195 7.25 -6.34 -5.41
C ARG A 195 7.99 -5.75 -4.21
N LYS A 196 9.23 -6.17 -3.97
CA LYS A 196 10.00 -5.74 -2.80
C LYS A 196 10.42 -4.28 -2.91
N GLY A 197 10.58 -3.63 -1.77
CA GLY A 197 11.20 -2.32 -1.65
C GLY A 197 11.99 -2.17 -0.37
N HIS A 198 13.08 -1.41 -0.46
CA HIS A 198 13.89 -0.96 0.66
C HIS A 198 13.56 0.49 1.05
N LEU A 199 13.58 0.77 2.35
CA LEU A 199 13.52 2.11 2.95
C LEU A 199 14.65 2.24 3.97
N LEU A 200 15.56 3.20 3.73
CA LEU A 200 16.60 3.61 4.66
C LEU A 200 16.01 4.61 5.67
N VAL A 201 16.34 4.47 6.95
CA VAL A 201 15.92 5.38 8.02
C VAL A 201 17.16 5.78 8.82
N LEU A 202 17.30 7.08 9.08
CA LEU A 202 18.39 7.67 9.87
C LEU A 202 17.80 8.42 11.06
N GLU A 203 18.01 7.88 12.26
CA GLU A 203 17.44 8.43 13.49
C GLU A 203 18.24 9.63 14.02
N ASN A 204 17.54 10.65 14.55
CA ASN A 204 18.15 11.90 15.03
C ASN A 204 19.01 12.66 13.97
N PHE A 205 18.78 12.41 12.68
CA PHE A 205 19.61 12.97 11.60
C PHE A 205 19.31 14.46 11.36
N ASN A 206 20.29 15.32 11.62
CA ASN A 206 20.14 16.79 11.60
C ASN A 206 20.97 17.51 10.52
N SER A 207 21.73 16.78 9.70
CA SER A 207 22.60 17.35 8.65
C SER A 207 21.87 17.78 7.38
N LEU A 208 20.56 17.57 7.30
CA LEU A 208 19.68 17.96 6.19
C LEU A 208 18.43 18.63 6.75
N LYS A 209 18.05 19.78 6.18
CA LYS A 209 16.74 20.39 6.40
C LYS A 209 15.80 19.98 5.27
N LEU A 210 14.63 19.47 5.64
CA LEU A 210 13.59 19.00 4.73
C LEU A 210 12.24 19.44 5.31
N ASN A 211 11.41 20.15 4.54
CA ASN A 211 10.18 20.77 5.03
C ASN A 211 8.91 20.04 4.57
N HIS A 212 9.00 19.30 3.47
CA HIS A 212 7.91 18.58 2.79
C HIS A 212 8.35 17.15 2.45
N GLY A 213 7.38 16.27 2.18
CA GLY A 213 7.66 14.97 1.59
C GLY A 213 8.01 15.08 0.11
N LEU A 214 9.22 14.69 -0.28
CA LEU A 214 9.64 14.75 -1.68
C LEU A 214 9.55 13.39 -2.35
N MET A 215 9.13 13.39 -3.62
CA MET A 215 9.17 12.24 -4.52
C MET A 215 9.74 12.68 -5.86
N GLU A 216 10.55 11.84 -6.50
CA GLU A 216 11.06 12.04 -7.85
C GLU A 216 10.00 11.73 -8.92
N ALA A 217 9.83 12.60 -9.92
CA ALA A 217 8.86 12.43 -11.00
C ALA A 217 9.00 11.09 -11.77
N ALA A 218 10.23 10.62 -11.97
CA ALA A 218 10.49 9.33 -12.61
C ALA A 218 9.98 8.11 -11.81
N TYR A 219 9.63 8.25 -10.52
CA TYR A 219 8.96 7.18 -9.76
C TYR A 219 7.60 6.79 -10.36
N LEU A 220 6.92 7.72 -11.04
CA LEU A 220 5.70 7.47 -11.81
C LEU A 220 5.96 6.72 -13.13
N LYS A 221 7.20 6.74 -13.64
CA LYS A 221 7.65 5.95 -14.81
C LYS A 221 8.15 4.56 -14.38
N HIS A 222 8.60 4.41 -13.13
CA HIS A 222 9.07 3.13 -12.59
C HIS A 222 7.96 2.21 -12.06
N SER A 223 6.70 2.64 -12.04
CA SER A 223 5.58 1.69 -11.91
C SER A 223 5.48 0.82 -13.16
N THR A 224 5.58 1.45 -14.34
CA THR A 224 5.43 0.87 -15.70
C THR A 224 6.61 0.02 -16.19
N ILE A 225 7.55 -0.35 -15.31
CA ILE A 225 8.48 -1.44 -15.60
C ILE A 225 7.65 -2.72 -15.60
N SER A 226 7.46 -3.30 -16.79
CA SER A 226 6.57 -4.44 -17.00
C SER A 226 6.95 -5.61 -16.10
N GLY A 227 5.94 -6.25 -15.48
CA GLY A 227 6.12 -7.40 -14.58
C GLY A 227 6.52 -8.72 -15.28
N ILE A 228 7.31 -8.60 -16.35
CA ILE A 228 8.06 -9.66 -17.02
C ILE A 228 9.44 -9.64 -16.38
N GLU A 229 9.78 -10.67 -15.59
CA GLU A 229 11.12 -10.78 -15.00
C GLU A 229 12.15 -10.92 -16.14
N SER A 230 13.01 -9.92 -16.30
CA SER A 230 14.08 -9.94 -17.30
C SER A 230 15.18 -10.91 -16.86
N SER A 231 15.88 -11.55 -17.80
CA SER A 231 17.07 -12.36 -17.48
C SER A 231 18.27 -11.51 -17.02
N ASP A 232 18.14 -10.19 -17.05
CA ASP A 232 19.10 -9.20 -16.57
C ASP A 232 18.64 -8.66 -15.20
N PRO A 233 19.41 -8.87 -14.11
CA PRO A 233 19.10 -8.33 -12.78
C PRO A 233 19.03 -6.80 -12.71
N GLU A 234 19.81 -6.06 -13.51
CA GLU A 234 19.83 -4.59 -13.45
C GLU A 234 18.53 -3.98 -13.98
N GLN A 235 17.83 -4.67 -14.89
CA GLN A 235 16.53 -4.25 -15.42
C GLN A 235 15.35 -4.59 -14.47
N ASN A 236 15.53 -5.52 -13.54
CA ASN A 236 14.51 -5.89 -12.54
C ASN A 236 14.51 -4.97 -11.29
N LEU A 237 15.56 -4.16 -11.09
CA LEU A 237 15.69 -3.23 -9.96
C LEU A 237 15.49 -1.79 -10.44
N SER A 238 14.66 -1.04 -9.72
CA SER A 238 14.55 0.41 -9.90
C SER A 238 14.67 1.13 -8.56
N VAL A 239 15.36 2.27 -8.57
CA VAL A 239 15.53 3.17 -7.41
C VAL A 239 15.22 4.60 -7.85
N SER A 240 14.29 5.25 -7.15
CA SER A 240 13.96 6.67 -7.30
C SER A 240 14.09 7.37 -5.97
N MET A 241 14.42 8.66 -5.95
CA MET A 241 14.43 9.43 -4.70
C MET A 241 13.01 9.60 -4.16
N THR A 242 12.80 9.14 -2.92
CA THR A 242 11.79 9.67 -2.02
C THR A 242 12.48 10.07 -0.71
N ALA A 243 12.08 11.20 -0.13
CA ALA A 243 12.68 11.72 1.10
C ALA A 243 11.62 12.30 2.02
N ASN A 244 11.70 11.99 3.32
CA ASN A 244 10.75 12.48 4.30
C ASN A 244 11.31 12.58 5.72
N ILE A 245 10.70 13.39 6.59
CA ILE A 245 10.93 13.42 8.04
C ILE A 245 9.73 12.79 8.77
N ASP A 246 9.99 11.81 9.63
CA ASP A 246 8.94 11.10 10.38
C ASP A 246 8.64 11.67 11.76
N ALA A 247 7.82 10.95 12.53
CA ALA A 247 7.23 11.41 13.79
C ALA A 247 8.21 11.66 14.92
N ALA A 248 9.38 11.03 14.86
CA ALA A 248 10.46 11.22 15.81
C ALA A 248 11.54 12.16 15.26
N GLY A 249 11.33 12.75 14.08
CA GLY A 249 12.34 13.52 13.36
C GLY A 249 13.34 12.66 12.58
N ASN A 250 13.05 11.37 12.34
CA ASN A 250 13.98 10.52 11.57
C ASN A 250 13.88 10.86 10.07
N LEU A 251 15.02 10.95 9.39
CA LEU A 251 15.06 11.05 7.94
C LEU A 251 14.81 9.67 7.33
N GLN A 252 13.73 9.55 6.56
CA GLN A 252 13.40 8.37 5.76
C GLN A 252 13.79 8.63 4.30
N LEU A 253 14.63 7.77 3.73
CA LEU A 253 15.07 7.80 2.34
C LEU A 253 14.63 6.52 1.64
N GLY A 254 13.89 6.67 0.56
CA GLY A 254 13.46 5.58 -0.30
C GLY A 254 13.67 5.92 -1.77
N SER A 255 13.14 5.10 -2.69
CA SER A 255 12.69 3.73 -2.44
C SER A 255 13.06 2.82 -3.61
N SER A 256 13.35 1.55 -3.32
CA SER A 256 13.53 0.54 -4.37
C SER A 256 12.21 -0.13 -4.76
N ARG A 257 12.19 -0.68 -5.97
CA ARG A 257 11.15 -1.54 -6.54
C ARG A 257 11.85 -2.66 -7.29
N GLU A 258 11.72 -3.89 -6.78
CA GLU A 258 12.42 -5.08 -7.31
C GLU A 258 11.49 -6.31 -7.31
N PHE A 259 11.60 -7.16 -8.33
CA PHE A 259 10.89 -8.44 -8.41
C PHE A 259 11.83 -9.59 -8.01
N VAL A 260 11.65 -10.12 -6.80
CA VAL A 260 12.45 -11.21 -6.20
C VAL A 260 11.58 -12.22 -5.45
N GLY A 261 10.34 -12.39 -5.91
CA GLY A 261 9.31 -13.17 -5.21
C GLY A 261 9.05 -12.66 -3.80
N PHE A 262 8.93 -13.57 -2.83
CA PHE A 262 8.67 -13.26 -1.42
C PHE A 262 9.95 -13.08 -0.58
N ASN A 263 11.13 -12.97 -1.19
CA ASN A 263 12.36 -12.67 -0.45
C ASN A 263 12.23 -11.30 0.27
N THR A 264 12.61 -11.21 1.54
CA THR A 264 12.63 -9.96 2.32
C THR A 264 14.02 -9.64 2.92
N ASP A 265 15.06 -10.32 2.46
CA ASP A 265 16.43 -10.15 2.94
C ASP A 265 16.97 -8.76 2.57
N LEU A 266 17.88 -8.25 3.39
CA LEU A 266 18.49 -6.93 3.23
C LEU A 266 19.58 -6.95 2.15
N ASP A 267 19.41 -6.16 1.09
CA ASP A 267 20.46 -5.89 0.11
C ASP A 267 21.17 -4.56 0.41
N GLU A 268 22.39 -4.64 0.93
CA GLU A 268 23.27 -3.49 1.20
C GLU A 268 23.63 -2.68 -0.05
N SER A 269 23.65 -3.29 -1.24
CA SER A 269 23.91 -2.61 -2.50
C SER A 269 22.72 -1.71 -2.87
N VAL A 270 21.49 -2.16 -2.65
CA VAL A 270 20.28 -1.36 -2.90
C VAL A 270 20.18 -0.18 -1.91
N VAL A 271 20.57 -0.37 -0.65
CA VAL A 271 20.64 0.74 0.31
C VAL A 271 21.73 1.76 -0.09
N SER A 272 22.86 1.28 -0.59
CA SER A 272 23.93 2.14 -1.13
C SER A 272 23.47 2.94 -2.36
N GLN A 273 22.65 2.33 -3.22
CA GLN A 273 22.00 3.01 -4.35
C GLN A 273 20.98 4.06 -3.90
N ILE A 274 20.14 3.77 -2.89
CA ILE A 274 19.21 4.75 -2.30
C ILE A 274 19.97 5.95 -1.73
N TRP A 275 21.07 5.72 -0.99
CA TRP A 275 21.90 6.80 -0.46
C TRP A 275 22.54 7.65 -1.57
N LYS A 276 23.10 7.00 -2.60
CA LYS A 276 23.66 7.68 -3.78
C LYS A 276 22.59 8.54 -4.48
N ARG A 277 21.40 7.98 -4.75
CA ARG A 277 20.30 8.69 -5.42
C ARG A 277 19.78 9.85 -4.57
N ALA A 278 19.65 9.69 -3.25
CA ALA A 278 19.34 10.79 -2.36
C ALA A 278 20.41 11.91 -2.41
N GLY A 279 21.71 11.55 -2.43
CA GLY A 279 22.81 12.52 -2.59
C GLY A 279 22.85 13.23 -3.96
N GLU A 280 22.20 12.69 -4.99
CA GLU A 280 22.01 13.38 -6.27
C GLU A 280 20.96 14.50 -6.20
N PHE A 281 20.07 14.47 -5.21
CA PHE A 281 19.10 15.54 -4.90
C PHE A 281 19.56 16.43 -3.74
N PHE A 282 20.33 15.90 -2.78
CA PHE A 282 20.79 16.63 -1.60
C PHE A 282 22.33 16.63 -1.51
N PRO A 283 23.02 17.69 -1.98
CA PRO A 283 24.48 17.72 -2.04
C PRO A 283 25.17 17.55 -0.68
N LYS A 284 24.51 17.91 0.43
CA LYS A 284 24.99 17.68 1.79
C LYS A 284 25.20 16.19 2.12
N LEU A 285 24.40 15.29 1.55
CA LEU A 285 24.57 13.84 1.79
C LEU A 285 25.84 13.30 1.10
N LYS A 286 26.33 13.96 0.04
CA LYS A 286 27.60 13.60 -0.62
C LYS A 286 28.84 13.95 0.20
N THR A 287 28.72 14.78 1.25
CA THR A 287 29.83 15.04 2.19
C THR A 287 29.81 14.10 3.39
N LEU A 288 28.95 13.08 3.39
CA LEU A 288 28.74 12.15 4.50
C LEU A 288 28.92 10.69 4.03
N SER A 289 29.62 9.90 4.84
CA SER A 289 29.84 8.47 4.63
C SER A 289 28.69 7.67 5.26
N LEU A 290 27.99 6.83 4.48
CA LEU A 290 26.90 5.98 4.99
C LEU A 290 27.38 4.97 6.06
N PRO A 291 28.55 4.31 5.94
CA PRO A 291 29.14 3.51 7.02
C PRO A 291 29.26 4.25 8.37
N ASP A 292 29.63 5.52 8.35
CA ASP A 292 29.84 6.33 9.58
C ASP A 292 28.49 6.61 10.29
N LEU A 293 27.38 6.56 9.56
CA LEU A 293 26.02 6.69 10.09
C LEU A 293 25.44 5.37 10.62
N SER A 294 26.20 4.27 10.61
CA SER A 294 25.75 2.92 11.01
C SER A 294 25.06 2.87 12.39
N ALA A 295 25.50 3.67 13.36
CA ALA A 295 24.90 3.71 14.70
C ALA A 295 23.48 4.31 14.76
N ILE A 296 23.08 5.11 13.78
CA ILE A 296 21.72 5.69 13.65
C ILE A 296 20.93 5.10 12.48
N ARG A 297 21.55 4.21 11.71
CA ARG A 297 21.00 3.60 10.51
C ARG A 297 20.10 2.43 10.84
N LYS A 298 18.87 2.47 10.33
CA LYS A 298 17.96 1.33 10.25
C LYS A 298 17.51 1.15 8.80
N VAL A 299 17.22 -0.07 8.39
CA VAL A 299 16.66 -0.36 7.07
C VAL A 299 15.42 -1.21 7.25
N ARG A 300 14.39 -0.95 6.44
CA ARG A 300 13.15 -1.69 6.39
C ARG A 300 12.97 -2.24 4.98
N THR A 301 12.88 -3.56 4.84
CA THR A 301 12.36 -4.23 3.65
C THR A 301 10.84 -4.41 3.78
N GLY A 302 10.16 -4.52 2.64
CA GLY A 302 8.72 -4.83 2.61
C GLY A 302 8.26 -5.23 1.21
N LEU A 303 7.18 -6.03 1.16
CA LEU A 303 6.58 -6.49 -0.09
C LEU A 303 5.32 -5.69 -0.39
N ARG A 304 5.30 -5.00 -1.52
CA ARG A 304 4.11 -4.29 -2.03
C ARG A 304 3.24 -5.28 -2.83
N PRO A 305 1.90 -5.23 -2.71
CA PRO A 305 1.00 -5.98 -3.59
C PRO A 305 0.94 -5.32 -4.96
N TYR A 306 1.77 -5.74 -5.90
CA TYR A 306 1.78 -5.23 -7.27
C TYR A 306 0.70 -5.93 -8.12
N MET A 307 0.05 -5.15 -9.00
CA MET A 307 -0.87 -5.61 -10.03
C MET A 307 -0.35 -5.16 -11.42
N PRO A 308 -0.40 -6.00 -12.47
CA PRO A 308 0.17 -5.67 -13.77
C PRO A 308 -0.50 -4.53 -14.54
N ASP A 309 -1.75 -4.19 -14.21
CA ASP A 309 -2.51 -3.07 -14.78
C ASP A 309 -2.40 -1.78 -13.94
N GLU A 310 -1.53 -1.80 -12.92
CA GLU A 310 -1.26 -0.72 -11.95
C GLU A 310 -2.47 -0.27 -11.12
N LYS A 311 -3.54 -1.06 -11.09
CA LYS A 311 -4.74 -0.80 -10.29
C LYS A 311 -4.90 -1.82 -9.16
N PRO A 312 -5.53 -1.44 -8.04
CA PRO A 312 -5.98 -2.43 -7.08
C PRO A 312 -7.14 -3.26 -7.66
N VAL A 313 -7.18 -4.54 -7.30
CA VAL A 313 -8.33 -5.41 -7.53
C VAL A 313 -9.29 -5.28 -6.36
N ILE A 314 -10.49 -4.74 -6.62
CA ILE A 314 -11.52 -4.44 -5.63
C ILE A 314 -12.87 -4.90 -6.18
N GLY A 315 -13.55 -5.80 -5.45
CA GLY A 315 -14.89 -6.25 -5.80
C GLY A 315 -15.09 -7.77 -5.74
N PRO A 316 -16.24 -8.28 -6.22
CA PRO A 316 -16.60 -9.70 -6.12
C PRO A 316 -15.73 -10.58 -7.02
N VAL A 317 -15.52 -11.83 -6.59
CA VAL A 317 -14.85 -12.87 -7.38
C VAL A 317 -15.82 -13.40 -8.46
N PRO A 318 -15.45 -13.40 -9.76
CA PRO A 318 -16.31 -13.89 -10.83
C PRO A 318 -16.82 -15.32 -10.62
N GLY A 319 -18.13 -15.45 -10.36
CA GLY A 319 -18.80 -16.72 -10.08
C GLY A 319 -19.06 -17.00 -8.59
N LEU A 320 -18.68 -16.10 -7.68
CA LEU A 320 -18.95 -16.19 -6.24
C LEU A 320 -19.50 -14.88 -5.70
N SER A 321 -20.82 -14.82 -5.55
CA SER A 321 -21.60 -13.71 -4.99
C SER A 321 -21.13 -13.23 -3.62
N ASN A 322 -20.51 -14.10 -2.83
CA ASN A 322 -20.17 -13.84 -1.43
C ASN A 322 -18.66 -13.78 -1.13
N VAL A 323 -17.79 -13.80 -2.14
CA VAL A 323 -16.33 -13.68 -1.97
C VAL A 323 -15.83 -12.43 -2.69
N PHE A 324 -15.07 -11.59 -1.99
CA PHE A 324 -14.57 -10.31 -2.49
C PHE A 324 -13.04 -10.22 -2.39
N LEU A 325 -12.43 -9.47 -3.29
CA LEU A 325 -11.02 -9.09 -3.28
C LEU A 325 -10.86 -7.63 -2.87
N ALA A 326 -9.78 -7.34 -2.15
CA ALA A 326 -9.34 -5.97 -1.84
C ALA A 326 -7.80 -5.95 -1.72
N ALA A 327 -7.11 -5.98 -2.86
CA ALA A 327 -5.64 -6.09 -2.92
C ALA A 327 -5.06 -5.33 -4.14
N GLY A 328 -3.74 -5.41 -4.36
CA GLY A 328 -3.09 -4.85 -5.55
C GLY A 328 -2.70 -3.37 -5.49
N HIS A 329 -2.90 -2.70 -4.35
CA HIS A 329 -2.69 -1.25 -4.18
C HIS A 329 -1.23 -0.75 -4.24
N GLU A 330 -0.24 -1.61 -4.52
CA GLU A 330 1.20 -1.33 -4.52
C GLU A 330 1.64 -0.50 -3.29
N GLY A 331 2.26 0.67 -3.46
CA GLY A 331 2.57 1.62 -2.38
C GLY A 331 1.40 2.51 -1.93
N CYS A 332 0.31 2.57 -2.69
CA CYS A 332 -0.84 3.45 -2.44
C CYS A 332 -1.86 2.87 -1.44
N GLY A 333 -1.64 1.65 -0.93
CA GLY A 333 -2.58 0.96 -0.03
C GLY A 333 -2.90 1.67 1.28
N LEU A 334 -2.11 2.67 1.70
CA LEU A 334 -2.41 3.49 2.88
C LEU A 334 -3.38 4.64 2.58
N SER A 335 -3.23 5.34 1.46
CA SER A 335 -4.13 6.43 1.04
C SER A 335 -5.45 5.90 0.47
N MET A 336 -5.41 4.79 -0.27
CA MET A 336 -6.59 4.17 -0.87
C MET A 336 -7.45 3.33 0.10
N ALA A 337 -7.02 3.18 1.36
CA ALA A 337 -7.66 2.28 2.32
C ALA A 337 -9.13 2.64 2.62
N LEU A 338 -9.44 3.93 2.78
CA LEU A 338 -10.79 4.41 3.10
C LEU A 338 -11.76 4.19 1.94
N GLY A 339 -11.38 4.56 0.71
CA GLY A 339 -12.21 4.34 -0.48
C GLY A 339 -12.38 2.85 -0.81
N THR A 340 -11.34 2.03 -0.60
CA THR A 340 -11.45 0.56 -0.71
C THR A 340 -12.44 -0.01 0.30
N ALA A 341 -12.42 0.49 1.54
CA ALA A 341 -13.34 0.07 2.59
C ALA A 341 -14.78 0.56 2.35
N GLU A 342 -14.95 1.74 1.76
CA GLU A 342 -16.26 2.26 1.36
C GLU A 342 -16.89 1.40 0.26
N MET A 343 -16.20 1.19 -0.87
CA MET A 343 -16.70 0.35 -1.98
C MET A 343 -17.06 -1.07 -1.52
N ILE A 344 -16.19 -1.74 -0.76
CA ILE A 344 -16.45 -3.12 -0.27
C ILE A 344 -17.67 -3.18 0.67
N VAL A 345 -17.88 -2.15 1.49
CA VAL A 345 -19.04 -2.08 2.39
C VAL A 345 -20.32 -1.74 1.63
N GLU A 346 -20.26 -0.86 0.63
CA GLU A 346 -21.40 -0.53 -0.23
C GLU A 346 -21.86 -1.78 -1.01
N MET A 347 -20.94 -2.52 -1.63
CA MET A 347 -21.23 -3.80 -2.30
C MET A 347 -21.88 -4.84 -1.37
N VAL A 348 -21.27 -5.11 -0.20
CA VAL A 348 -21.72 -6.18 0.71
C VAL A 348 -23.04 -5.83 1.42
N LEU A 349 -23.38 -4.55 1.55
CA LEU A 349 -24.65 -4.10 2.12
C LEU A 349 -25.73 -3.80 1.06
N GLY A 350 -25.38 -3.81 -0.24
CA GLY A 350 -26.29 -3.48 -1.33
C GLY A 350 -26.68 -2.00 -1.37
N TYR A 351 -25.75 -1.11 -0.99
CA TYR A 351 -25.95 0.34 -1.03
C TYR A 351 -25.52 0.92 -2.38
N PRO A 352 -26.04 2.09 -2.80
CA PRO A 352 -25.58 2.76 -4.01
C PRO A 352 -24.10 3.14 -3.91
N GLU A 353 -23.30 2.70 -4.89
CA GLU A 353 -21.86 3.00 -4.94
C GLU A 353 -21.60 4.48 -5.19
N LYS A 354 -20.70 5.10 -4.39
CA LYS A 354 -20.27 6.50 -4.59
C LYS A 354 -19.18 6.66 -5.65
N VAL A 355 -18.43 5.60 -5.90
CA VAL A 355 -17.32 5.51 -6.85
C VAL A 355 -17.60 4.31 -7.74
N ASP A 356 -17.52 4.49 -9.06
CA ASP A 356 -17.65 3.38 -10.02
C ASP A 356 -16.55 2.35 -9.77
N SER A 357 -16.92 1.22 -9.16
CA SER A 357 -15.99 0.15 -8.81
C SER A 357 -15.60 -0.73 -10.01
N THR A 358 -16.30 -0.63 -11.15
CA THR A 358 -16.09 -1.54 -12.30
C THR A 358 -14.68 -1.42 -12.87
N VAL A 359 -14.02 -0.26 -12.70
CA VAL A 359 -12.65 -0.01 -13.12
C VAL A 359 -11.58 -0.77 -12.31
N PHE A 360 -11.97 -1.42 -11.21
CA PHE A 360 -11.16 -2.26 -10.31
C PHE A 360 -11.60 -3.74 -10.28
N ALA A 361 -12.61 -4.11 -11.05
CA ALA A 361 -13.20 -5.45 -11.01
C ALA A 361 -12.23 -6.52 -11.55
N LEU A 362 -12.21 -7.70 -10.92
CA LEU A 362 -11.43 -8.82 -11.44
C LEU A 362 -12.07 -9.36 -12.73
N HIS A 363 -11.41 -9.14 -13.86
CA HIS A 363 -11.77 -9.81 -15.11
C HIS A 363 -11.32 -11.28 -15.08
N LYS A 364 -12.09 -12.16 -15.74
CA LYS A 364 -11.61 -13.50 -16.06
C LYS A 364 -10.50 -13.43 -17.12
N VAL A 365 -9.59 -14.39 -17.10
CA VAL A 365 -8.79 -14.70 -18.29
C VAL A 365 -9.73 -15.31 -19.34
N CYS A 366 -9.54 -14.95 -20.60
CA CYS A 366 -10.31 -15.42 -21.76
C CYS A 366 -9.44 -16.29 -22.66
#